data_AF-A0A957FJZ7-F1
#
_entry.id   AF-A0A957FJZ7-F1
#
_cell.length_a   1.000
_cell.length_b   1.000
_cell.length_c   1.000
_cell.angle_alpha   90.00
_cell.angle_beta   90.00
_cell.angle_gamma   90.00
#
_symmetry.space_group_name_H-M   'P 1'
#
loop_
_entity.id
_entity.type
_entity.pdbx_description
1 polymer ?
#
loop_
_entity_poly.entity_id
_entity_poly.type
_entity_poly.pdbx_seq_one_letter_code
_entity_poly.pdbx_strand_id
1 'polypeptide(L)'
;MKFHLFVQRLTRNGRFLPLLITLIFIEMLILPYYLGYTFVPSGQAFTGILMNPEDSQTYFAKMLQGYDGQWLYTIPFTAEAHEPALVGVFYVWLGQVARLTGLSLTAVWHLSRIIAQIILSLTTYWFVAAFTKEGSERWTAYLLALFGSGLGWVLFLWGQPYWLDAFPVDFKQPGAHLFFTALTYPHITLGTALILFSVWGLWRLQEKSSWRLALALGKAHILLGIAYPFLLYLVALVAVLLYLSKWIAEMRRESAAVDGEKRKKPGLFASFLSPSRSAFFLPLTGQYAIAFLI
;
A
#
# COMPACT_ATOMS: atom_id res chain seq x y z
N MET A 1 11.09 -4.62 26.18
CA MET A 1 12.49 -4.26 25.86
C MET A 1 12.83 -4.09 24.37
N LYS A 2 12.03 -4.56 23.37
CA LYS A 2 12.37 -4.43 21.93
C LYS A 2 11.70 -3.27 21.17
N PHE A 3 10.62 -2.68 21.67
CA PHE A 3 10.02 -1.47 21.08
C PHE A 3 10.86 -0.21 21.39
N HIS A 4 11.44 -0.15 22.58
CA HIS A 4 12.33 0.96 22.98
C HIS A 4 13.64 0.97 22.17
N LEU A 5 14.17 -0.20 21.81
CA LEU A 5 15.33 -0.32 20.92
C LEU A 5 15.00 0.00 19.45
N PHE A 6 13.74 -0.19 19.02
CA PHE A 6 13.27 0.24 17.70
C PHE A 6 13.19 1.78 17.61
N VAL A 7 12.68 2.42 18.67
CA VAL A 7 12.69 3.88 18.83
C VAL A 7 14.12 4.43 18.96
N GLN A 8 15.02 3.75 19.67
CA GLN A 8 16.42 4.16 19.80
C GLN A 8 17.28 3.95 18.53
N ARG A 9 16.88 3.11 17.58
CA ARG A 9 17.61 2.90 16.32
C ARG A 9 17.22 3.88 15.21
N LEU A 10 16.05 4.50 15.33
CA LEU A 10 15.68 5.71 14.59
C LEU A 10 16.57 6.90 14.97
N THR A 11 17.60 6.74 15.79
CA THR A 11 18.01 7.75 16.75
C THR A 11 19.51 8.12 16.64
N ARG A 12 20.10 8.25 15.43
CA ARG A 12 21.42 8.92 15.29
C ARG A 12 21.58 9.51 13.88
N ASN A 13 21.39 10.83 13.76
CA ASN A 13 21.74 11.72 12.63
C ASN A 13 20.88 11.77 11.33
N GLY A 14 19.64 11.27 11.30
CA GLY A 14 18.75 11.40 10.12
C GLY A 14 17.25 11.28 10.42
N ARG A 15 16.86 11.55 11.67
CA ARG A 15 15.61 11.05 12.26
C ARG A 15 14.38 11.93 12.06
N PHE A 16 14.60 13.18 11.70
CA PHE A 16 13.55 14.08 11.25
C PHE A 16 13.39 14.08 9.73
N LEU A 17 14.32 13.47 8.99
CA LEU A 17 14.30 13.56 7.54
C LEU A 17 13.04 12.89 6.94
N PRO A 18 12.58 11.71 7.39
CA PRO A 18 11.33 11.15 6.87
C PRO A 18 10.12 12.03 7.18
N LEU A 19 10.11 12.68 8.35
CA LEU A 19 9.07 13.63 8.74
C LEU A 19 9.12 14.89 7.89
N LEU A 20 10.31 15.44 7.63
CA LEU A 20 10.49 16.59 6.74
C LEU A 20 10.02 16.25 5.32
N ILE A 21 10.41 15.09 4.78
CA ILE A 21 9.92 14.63 3.48
C ILE A 21 8.41 14.41 3.50
N THR A 22 7.84 13.93 4.61
CA THR A 22 6.38 13.81 4.78
C THR A 22 5.71 15.19 4.71
N LEU A 23 6.29 16.20 5.37
CA LEU A 23 5.77 17.57 5.33
C LEU A 23 5.83 18.14 3.90
N ILE A 24 6.98 18.02 3.22
CA ILE A 24 7.14 18.46 1.82
C ILE A 24 6.13 17.74 0.91
N PHE A 25 5.97 16.43 1.08
CA PHE A 25 5.00 15.64 0.33
C PHE A 25 3.57 16.15 0.54
N ILE A 26 3.17 16.42 1.78
CA ILE A 26 1.84 16.96 2.09
C ILE A 26 1.66 18.36 1.52
N GLU A 27 2.65 19.25 1.65
CA GLU A 27 2.61 20.60 1.09
C GLU A 27 2.40 20.56 -0.43
N MET A 28 3.13 19.70 -1.13
CA MET A 28 2.96 19.49 -2.58
C MET A 28 1.56 18.97 -2.93
N LEU A 29 0.95 18.14 -2.09
CA LEU A 29 -0.39 17.58 -2.31
C LEU A 29 -1.53 18.53 -1.90
N ILE A 30 -1.27 19.48 -1.01
CA ILE A 30 -2.22 20.54 -0.61
C ILE A 30 -2.21 21.67 -1.64
N LEU A 31 -1.04 22.01 -2.18
CA LEU A 31 -0.86 23.11 -3.13
C LEU A 31 -1.92 23.14 -4.25
N PRO A 32 -2.18 22.06 -5.01
CA PRO A 32 -3.16 22.13 -6.10
C PRO A 32 -4.60 22.34 -5.60
N TYR A 33 -4.94 21.90 -4.39
CA TYR A 33 -6.24 22.20 -3.78
C TYR A 33 -6.33 23.67 -3.35
N TYR A 34 -5.27 24.21 -2.76
CA TYR A 34 -5.19 25.62 -2.39
C TYR A 34 -5.29 26.53 -3.62
N LEU A 35 -4.59 26.19 -4.71
CA LEU A 35 -4.71 26.89 -5.99
C LEU A 35 -6.15 26.80 -6.52
N GLY A 36 -6.79 25.63 -6.41
CA GLY A 36 -8.20 25.44 -6.78
C GLY A 36 -9.15 26.40 -6.08
N TYR A 37 -8.94 26.67 -4.78
CA TYR A 37 -9.74 27.68 -4.04
C TYR A 37 -9.34 29.13 -4.36
N THR A 38 -8.09 29.38 -4.75
CA THR A 38 -7.59 30.74 -4.98
C THR A 38 -7.93 31.28 -6.37
N PHE A 39 -7.91 30.41 -7.39
CA PHE A 39 -8.09 30.78 -8.79
C PHE A 39 -9.50 30.47 -9.32
N VAL A 40 -10.51 30.49 -8.44
CA VAL A 40 -11.91 30.26 -8.83
C VAL A 40 -12.40 31.41 -9.71
N PRO A 41 -12.94 31.15 -10.92
CA PRO A 41 -13.53 32.18 -11.76
C PRO A 41 -14.74 32.85 -11.09
N SER A 42 -14.98 34.12 -11.41
CA SER A 42 -16.14 34.85 -10.91
C SER A 42 -17.44 34.12 -11.29
N GLY A 43 -18.34 33.95 -10.30
CA GLY A 43 -19.60 33.23 -10.48
C GLY A 43 -19.52 31.70 -10.35
N GLN A 44 -18.35 31.15 -10.01
CA GLN A 44 -18.16 29.71 -9.78
C GLN A 44 -17.72 29.42 -8.34
N ALA A 45 -17.75 28.14 -7.96
CA ALA A 45 -17.22 27.66 -6.67
C ALA A 45 -16.37 26.40 -6.90
N PHE A 46 -15.20 26.34 -6.26
CA PHE A 46 -14.42 25.11 -6.24
C PHE A 46 -15.03 24.12 -5.25
N THR A 47 -15.26 22.89 -5.71
CA THR A 47 -15.94 21.84 -4.94
C THR A 47 -15.05 21.18 -3.88
N GLY A 48 -13.74 21.51 -3.86
CA GLY A 48 -12.76 20.86 -2.99
C GLY A 48 -12.24 19.53 -3.54
N ILE A 49 -12.54 19.20 -4.79
CA ILE A 49 -12.14 17.96 -5.47
C ILE A 49 -11.37 18.30 -6.75
N LEU A 50 -10.21 17.66 -6.94
CA LEU A 50 -9.39 17.85 -8.15
C LEU A 50 -9.61 16.79 -9.22
N MET A 51 -9.84 15.55 -8.82
CA MET A 51 -9.83 14.39 -9.73
C MET A 51 -11.02 13.49 -9.46
N ASN A 52 -11.56 12.92 -10.53
CA ASN A 52 -12.74 12.06 -10.54
C ASN A 52 -13.88 12.67 -9.68
N PRO A 53 -14.34 13.89 -10.02
CA PRO A 53 -15.44 14.55 -9.31
C PRO A 53 -16.73 13.70 -9.31
N GLU A 54 -16.94 12.88 -10.33
CA GLU A 54 -18.05 11.93 -10.47
C GLU A 54 -18.07 10.90 -9.33
N ASP A 55 -16.94 10.27 -9.03
CA ASP A 55 -16.81 9.33 -7.91
C ASP A 55 -16.92 10.06 -6.57
N SER A 56 -16.45 11.30 -6.51
CA SER A 56 -16.41 12.06 -5.26
C SER A 56 -17.81 12.36 -4.70
N GLN A 57 -18.81 12.52 -5.57
CA GLN A 57 -20.19 12.77 -5.14
C GLN A 57 -20.74 11.62 -4.30
N THR A 58 -20.40 10.36 -4.62
CA THR A 58 -20.88 9.22 -3.84
C THR A 58 -20.25 9.16 -2.45
N TYR A 59 -19.04 9.70 -2.27
CA TYR A 59 -18.39 9.77 -0.96
C TYR A 59 -18.98 10.91 -0.11
N PHE A 60 -19.22 12.08 -0.71
CA PHE A 60 -19.88 13.18 0.00
C PHE A 60 -21.32 12.85 0.38
N ALA A 61 -22.08 12.12 -0.45
CA ALA A 61 -23.41 11.65 -0.09
C ALA A 61 -23.40 10.77 1.17
N LYS A 62 -22.39 9.88 1.31
CA LYS A 62 -22.19 9.06 2.51
C LYS A 62 -21.83 9.90 3.73
N MET A 63 -20.92 10.86 3.55
CA MET A 63 -20.55 11.80 4.60
C MET A 63 -21.74 12.65 5.05
N LEU A 64 -22.60 13.09 4.12
CA LEU A 64 -23.79 13.86 4.43
C LEU A 64 -24.78 13.04 5.28
N GLN A 65 -25.08 11.81 4.87
CA GLN A 65 -25.95 10.94 5.68
C GLN A 65 -25.36 10.65 7.07
N GLY A 66 -24.05 10.44 7.15
CA GLY A 66 -23.34 10.33 8.44
C GLY A 66 -23.45 11.59 9.29
N TYR A 67 -23.37 12.77 8.66
CA TYR A 67 -23.56 14.06 9.32
C TYR A 67 -24.99 14.26 9.82
N ASP A 68 -25.98 13.75 9.08
CA ASP A 68 -27.39 13.73 9.47
C ASP A 68 -27.71 12.66 10.54
N GLY A 69 -26.70 11.97 11.05
CA GLY A 69 -26.81 11.02 12.16
C GLY A 69 -27.06 9.56 11.74
N GLN A 70 -27.07 9.26 10.44
CA GLN A 70 -27.22 7.90 9.96
C GLN A 70 -25.94 7.08 10.15
N TRP A 71 -26.10 5.78 10.40
CA TRP A 71 -24.99 4.81 10.49
C TRP A 71 -24.95 3.84 9.31
N LEU A 72 -26.07 3.72 8.61
CA LEU A 72 -26.22 2.95 7.37
C LEU A 72 -26.40 3.93 6.20
N TYR A 73 -26.00 3.49 5.02
CA TYR A 73 -26.07 4.30 3.81
C TYR A 73 -27.23 3.83 2.91
N THR A 74 -28.03 4.79 2.47
CA THR A 74 -29.06 4.61 1.44
C THR A 74 -28.58 5.31 0.18
N ILE A 75 -28.44 4.60 -0.93
CA ILE A 75 -27.96 5.17 -2.20
C ILE A 75 -29.00 6.17 -2.76
N PRO A 76 -28.68 7.48 -2.87
CA PRO A 76 -29.61 8.48 -3.39
C PRO A 76 -29.58 8.60 -4.92
N PHE A 77 -28.70 7.84 -5.58
CA PHE A 77 -28.46 7.90 -7.03
C PHE A 77 -29.22 6.81 -7.82
N THR A 78 -30.23 6.19 -7.20
CA THR A 78 -31.13 5.23 -7.85
C THR A 78 -32.57 5.50 -7.41
N ALA A 79 -33.52 5.26 -8.32
CA ALA A 79 -34.95 5.33 -8.02
C ALA A 79 -35.48 4.02 -7.41
N GLU A 80 -34.68 2.95 -7.43
CA GLU A 80 -35.04 1.67 -6.84
C GLU A 80 -35.09 1.78 -5.32
N ALA A 81 -36.20 1.34 -4.73
CA ALA A 81 -36.34 1.26 -3.28
C ALA A 81 -35.42 0.14 -2.75
N HIS A 82 -34.61 0.47 -1.75
CA HIS A 82 -33.75 -0.49 -1.05
C HIS A 82 -33.60 -0.08 0.41
N GLU A 83 -33.25 -1.06 1.23
CA GLU A 83 -32.96 -0.84 2.64
C GLU A 83 -31.56 -0.25 2.83
N PRO A 84 -31.35 0.61 3.85
CA PRO A 84 -30.03 1.12 4.20
C PRO A 84 -29.05 -0.03 4.52
N ALA A 85 -27.80 0.09 4.07
CA ALA A 85 -26.78 -0.95 4.24
C ALA A 85 -25.41 -0.41 4.70
N LEU A 86 -24.54 -1.32 5.17
CA LEU A 86 -23.15 -1.03 5.55
C LEU A 86 -22.26 -0.83 4.32
N VAL A 87 -22.54 0.20 3.51
CA VAL A 87 -21.81 0.50 2.28
C VAL A 87 -21.04 1.80 2.43
N GLY A 88 -19.71 1.74 2.24
CA GLY A 88 -18.82 2.89 2.37
C GLY A 88 -18.83 3.49 3.79
N VAL A 89 -18.88 2.61 4.79
CA VAL A 89 -18.92 2.91 6.23
C VAL A 89 -17.84 3.92 6.64
N PHE A 90 -16.65 3.84 6.03
CA PHE A 90 -15.58 4.81 6.22
C PHE A 90 -16.03 6.26 6.05
N TYR A 91 -16.79 6.56 4.99
CA TYR A 91 -17.27 7.91 4.73
C TYR A 91 -18.46 8.31 5.59
N VAL A 92 -19.35 7.36 5.93
CA VAL A 92 -20.41 7.60 6.93
C VAL A 92 -19.79 8.00 8.28
N TRP A 93 -18.72 7.32 8.70
CA TRP A 93 -17.98 7.66 9.91
C TRP A 93 -17.33 9.04 9.85
N LEU A 94 -16.77 9.44 8.70
CA LEU A 94 -16.27 10.81 8.52
C LEU A 94 -17.40 11.85 8.63
N GLY A 95 -18.60 11.54 8.16
CA GLY A 95 -19.80 12.35 8.39
C GLY A 95 -20.13 12.53 9.87
N GLN A 96 -20.09 11.43 10.64
CA GLN A 96 -20.28 11.48 12.09
C GLN A 96 -19.19 12.32 12.78
N VAL A 97 -17.94 12.25 12.32
CA VAL A 97 -16.86 13.12 12.83
C VAL A 97 -17.19 14.59 12.57
N ALA A 98 -17.66 14.95 11.37
CA ALA A 98 -18.07 16.31 11.04
C ALA A 98 -19.20 16.79 11.98
N ARG A 99 -20.22 15.95 12.20
CA ARG A 99 -21.33 16.24 13.12
C ARG A 99 -20.87 16.47 14.56
N LEU A 100 -19.99 15.61 15.07
CA LEU A 100 -19.53 15.67 16.46
C LEU A 100 -18.55 16.83 16.71
N THR A 101 -17.79 17.23 15.70
CA THR A 101 -16.78 18.30 15.80
C THR A 101 -17.29 19.67 15.40
N GLY A 102 -18.41 19.75 14.67
CA GLY A 102 -18.93 20.98 14.07
C GLY A 102 -18.14 21.45 12.84
N LEU A 103 -17.18 20.64 12.35
CA LEU A 103 -16.43 20.94 11.13
C LEU A 103 -17.29 20.69 9.89
N SER A 104 -17.02 21.43 8.81
CA SER A 104 -17.66 21.16 7.52
C SER A 104 -17.23 19.80 6.96
N LEU A 105 -18.07 19.17 6.14
CA LEU A 105 -17.74 17.91 5.45
C LEU A 105 -16.44 18.03 4.64
N THR A 106 -16.24 19.16 3.95
CA THR A 106 -15.04 19.44 3.18
C THR A 106 -13.79 19.56 4.05
N ALA A 107 -13.90 20.16 5.24
CA ALA A 107 -12.79 20.20 6.20
C ALA A 107 -12.42 18.80 6.68
N VAL A 108 -13.39 17.97 7.06
CA VAL A 108 -13.15 16.58 7.48
C VAL A 108 -12.58 15.74 6.33
N TRP A 109 -13.05 15.96 5.10
CA TRP A 109 -12.47 15.35 3.90
C TRP A 109 -10.98 15.65 3.77
N HIS A 110 -10.58 16.92 3.80
CA HIS A 110 -9.17 17.30 3.69
C HIS A 110 -8.32 16.83 4.89
N LEU A 111 -8.85 16.88 6.12
CA LEU A 111 -8.17 16.34 7.29
C LEU A 111 -7.93 14.84 7.17
N SER A 112 -8.94 14.08 6.72
CA SER A 112 -8.80 12.64 6.50
C SER A 112 -7.74 12.32 5.44
N ARG A 113 -7.64 13.16 4.39
CA ARG A 113 -6.60 13.04 3.36
C ARG A 113 -5.21 13.29 3.95
N ILE A 114 -5.03 14.37 4.71
CA ILE A 114 -3.73 14.69 5.35
C ILE A 114 -3.30 13.57 6.30
N ILE A 115 -4.21 13.05 7.12
CA ILE A 115 -3.91 11.94 8.02
C ILE A 115 -3.50 10.69 7.23
N ALA A 116 -4.23 10.34 6.16
CA ALA A 116 -3.89 9.20 5.32
C ALA A 116 -2.53 9.39 4.61
N GLN A 117 -2.21 10.60 4.15
CA GLN A 117 -0.92 10.97 3.54
C GLN A 117 0.25 10.77 4.50
N ILE A 118 0.11 11.22 5.75
CA ILE A 118 1.11 11.02 6.81
C ILE A 118 1.34 9.52 7.02
N ILE A 119 0.25 8.75 7.19
CA ILE A 119 0.32 7.31 7.42
C ILE A 119 1.00 6.61 6.24
N LEU A 120 0.62 6.94 5.01
CA LEU A 120 1.22 6.36 3.80
C LEU A 120 2.70 6.67 3.70
N SER A 121 3.09 7.94 3.85
CA SER A 121 4.48 8.39 3.73
C SER A 121 5.39 7.68 4.73
N LEU A 122 5.02 7.69 6.01
CA LEU A 122 5.81 7.04 7.06
C LEU A 122 5.84 5.51 6.94
N THR A 123 4.71 4.90 6.56
CA THR A 123 4.64 3.45 6.34
C THR A 123 5.51 3.04 5.15
N THR A 124 5.54 3.84 4.08
CA THR A 124 6.39 3.59 2.91
C THR A 124 7.85 3.65 3.28
N TYR A 125 8.30 4.68 4.02
CA TYR A 125 9.69 4.76 4.49
C TYR A 125 10.08 3.52 5.30
N TRP A 126 9.24 3.16 6.27
CA TRP A 126 9.50 2.02 7.13
C TRP A 126 9.47 0.69 6.38
N PHE A 127 8.56 0.53 5.41
CA PHE A 127 8.45 -0.67 4.59
C PHE A 127 9.74 -0.85 3.79
N VAL A 128 10.18 0.19 3.07
CA VAL A 128 11.45 0.19 2.34
C VAL A 128 12.62 -0.08 3.28
N ALA A 129 12.64 0.52 4.47
CA ALA A 129 13.68 0.32 5.46
C ALA A 129 13.79 -1.13 5.97
N ALA A 130 12.70 -1.91 5.89
CA ALA A 130 12.70 -3.31 6.29
C ALA A 130 13.41 -4.22 5.28
N PHE A 131 13.49 -3.81 4.01
CA PHE A 131 14.07 -4.60 2.92
C PHE A 131 15.41 -4.07 2.39
N THR A 132 15.83 -2.88 2.80
CA THR A 132 17.07 -2.22 2.35
C THR A 132 18.14 -2.21 3.44
N LYS A 133 19.39 -2.46 3.04
CA LYS A 133 20.55 -2.47 3.97
C LYS A 133 21.23 -1.11 4.02
N GLU A 134 21.43 -0.48 2.87
CA GLU A 134 22.15 0.78 2.74
C GLU A 134 21.22 2.00 2.87
N GLY A 135 21.75 3.09 3.43
CA GLY A 135 20.98 4.32 3.61
C GLY A 135 20.61 4.99 2.29
N SER A 136 21.53 5.01 1.33
CA SER A 136 21.32 5.55 -0.02
C SER A 136 20.21 4.79 -0.77
N GLU A 137 20.31 3.47 -0.82
CA GLU A 137 19.30 2.58 -1.42
C GLU A 137 17.91 2.84 -0.83
N ARG A 138 17.82 2.91 0.50
CA ARG A 138 16.57 3.21 1.21
C ARG A 138 15.98 4.55 0.79
N TRP A 139 16.79 5.60 0.76
CA TRP A 139 16.33 6.94 0.41
C TRP A 139 15.91 7.02 -1.05
N THR A 140 16.68 6.43 -1.97
CA THR A 140 16.33 6.37 -3.38
C THR A 140 15.00 5.62 -3.58
N ALA A 141 14.84 4.43 -3.00
CA ALA A 141 13.60 3.66 -3.12
C ALA A 141 12.41 4.39 -2.48
N TYR A 142 12.59 5.03 -1.32
CA TYR A 142 11.53 5.80 -0.66
C TYR A 142 11.10 7.03 -1.47
N LEU A 143 12.05 7.83 -1.95
CA LEU A 143 11.76 9.01 -2.74
C LEU A 143 11.16 8.65 -4.10
N LEU A 144 11.67 7.63 -4.77
CA LEU A 144 11.08 7.12 -6.01
C LEU A 144 9.67 6.58 -5.79
N ALA A 145 9.40 5.89 -4.68
CA ALA A 145 8.06 5.40 -4.38
C ALA A 145 7.07 6.55 -4.16
N LEU A 146 7.46 7.61 -3.45
CA LEU A 146 6.57 8.74 -3.17
C LEU A 146 6.38 9.70 -4.35
N PHE A 147 7.45 9.99 -5.09
CA PHE A 147 7.46 11.04 -6.11
C PHE A 147 7.54 10.51 -7.54
N GLY A 148 7.67 9.20 -7.73
CA GLY A 148 7.58 8.58 -9.05
C GLY A 148 6.18 8.77 -9.63
N SER A 149 6.12 9.28 -10.85
CA SER A 149 4.87 9.57 -11.58
C SER A 149 4.67 8.70 -12.83
N GLY A 150 5.41 7.59 -12.92
CA GLY A 150 5.49 6.75 -14.10
C GLY A 150 6.17 7.45 -15.29
N LEU A 151 5.92 6.95 -16.51
CA LEU A 151 6.57 7.44 -17.73
C LEU A 151 5.56 8.01 -18.74
N GLY A 152 4.28 8.10 -18.40
CA GLY A 152 3.25 8.64 -19.30
C GLY A 152 3.54 10.06 -19.82
N TRP A 153 4.30 10.87 -19.08
CA TRP A 153 4.65 12.24 -19.49
C TRP A 153 5.58 12.28 -20.70
N VAL A 154 6.36 11.23 -20.94
CA VAL A 154 7.30 11.11 -22.05
C VAL A 154 6.56 11.13 -23.39
N LEU A 155 5.36 10.54 -23.41
CA LEU A 155 4.47 10.54 -24.58
C LEU A 155 4.04 11.96 -24.99
N PHE A 156 3.86 12.86 -24.03
CA PHE A 156 3.54 14.27 -24.31
C PHE A 156 4.70 15.01 -24.95
N LEU A 157 5.95 14.69 -24.59
CA LEU A 157 7.13 15.29 -25.23
C LEU A 157 7.25 14.89 -26.71
N TRP A 158 6.75 13.71 -27.08
CA TRP A 158 6.69 13.25 -28.46
C TRP A 158 5.44 13.71 -29.21
N GLY A 159 4.56 14.50 -28.59
CA GLY A 159 3.30 14.92 -29.19
C GLY A 159 2.34 13.76 -29.45
N GLN A 160 2.51 12.64 -28.74
CA GLN A 160 1.73 11.40 -28.90
C GLN A 160 1.02 11.06 -27.59
N PRO A 161 -0.04 11.78 -27.20
CA PRO A 161 -0.66 11.64 -25.87
C PRO A 161 -1.30 10.28 -25.59
N TYR A 162 -1.36 9.40 -26.59
CA TYR A 162 -1.90 8.04 -26.49
C TYR A 162 -0.84 7.03 -26.92
N TRP A 163 -0.85 5.86 -26.27
CA TRP A 163 -0.06 4.71 -26.68
C TRP A 163 -1.00 3.53 -26.86
N LEU A 164 -0.98 2.91 -28.05
CA LEU A 164 -1.91 1.82 -28.40
C LEU A 164 -3.38 2.19 -28.11
N ASP A 165 -3.80 3.39 -28.52
CA ASP A 165 -5.14 3.96 -28.28
C ASP A 165 -5.54 4.10 -26.80
N ALA A 166 -4.58 4.00 -25.88
CA ALA A 166 -4.81 4.14 -24.45
C ALA A 166 -4.16 5.42 -23.90
N PHE A 167 -4.95 6.20 -23.17
CA PHE A 167 -4.41 7.31 -22.38
C PHE A 167 -3.60 6.77 -21.20
N PRO A 168 -2.42 7.36 -20.88
CA PRO A 168 -1.51 6.84 -19.86
C PRO A 168 -2.17 6.64 -18.50
N VAL A 169 -1.95 5.46 -17.92
CA VAL A 169 -2.53 5.07 -16.63
C VAL A 169 -2.10 6.02 -15.50
N ASP A 170 -0.86 6.51 -15.57
CA ASP A 170 -0.24 7.43 -14.61
C ASP A 170 -0.99 8.78 -14.45
N PHE A 171 -1.85 9.13 -15.42
CA PHE A 171 -2.61 10.38 -15.44
C PHE A 171 -4.11 10.21 -15.19
N LYS A 172 -4.65 8.99 -15.23
CA LYS A 172 -6.10 8.75 -15.10
C LYS A 172 -6.50 7.84 -13.94
N GLN A 173 -5.59 6.98 -13.46
CA GLN A 173 -5.93 5.99 -12.45
C GLN A 173 -5.32 6.31 -11.08
N PRO A 174 -6.13 6.72 -10.09
CA PRO A 174 -5.75 6.62 -8.69
C PRO A 174 -5.30 5.17 -8.38
N GLY A 175 -4.09 5.02 -7.85
CA GLY A 175 -3.45 3.71 -7.64
C GLY A 175 -2.28 3.40 -8.57
N ALA A 176 -2.07 4.16 -9.65
CA ALA A 176 -0.92 3.99 -10.54
C ALA A 176 0.42 4.26 -9.83
N HIS A 177 0.45 5.29 -8.99
CA HIS A 177 1.59 5.64 -8.14
C HIS A 177 1.14 6.31 -6.83
N LEU A 178 2.05 6.37 -5.85
CA LEU A 178 1.70 6.84 -4.50
C LEU A 178 1.36 8.32 -4.47
N PHE A 179 2.02 9.16 -5.28
CA PHE A 179 1.73 10.59 -5.35
C PHE A 179 0.28 10.83 -5.77
N PHE A 180 -0.15 10.24 -6.88
CA PHE A 180 -1.51 10.44 -7.38
C PHE A 180 -2.56 9.76 -6.50
N THR A 181 -2.22 8.61 -5.90
CA THR A 181 -3.07 7.99 -4.86
C THR A 181 -3.32 8.96 -3.71
N ALA A 182 -2.26 9.56 -3.17
CA ALA A 182 -2.30 10.51 -2.06
C ALA A 182 -2.97 11.86 -2.42
N LEU A 183 -2.95 12.23 -3.71
CA LEU A 183 -3.59 13.43 -4.23
C LEU A 183 -5.12 13.31 -4.21
N THR A 184 -5.68 12.11 -4.31
CA THR A 184 -7.12 11.92 -4.55
C THR A 184 -7.88 11.56 -3.28
N TYR A 185 -7.97 10.27 -2.95
CA TYR A 185 -8.94 9.77 -1.97
C TYR A 185 -8.29 9.28 -0.68
N PRO A 186 -8.83 9.66 0.49
CA PRO A 186 -8.29 9.26 1.78
C PRO A 186 -8.36 7.74 1.98
N HIS A 187 -9.43 7.08 1.53
CA HIS A 187 -9.61 5.64 1.73
C HIS A 187 -8.63 4.80 0.88
N ILE A 188 -8.34 5.21 -0.36
CA ILE A 188 -7.33 4.54 -1.21
C ILE A 188 -5.94 4.74 -0.60
N THR A 189 -5.61 5.97 -0.20
CA THR A 189 -4.32 6.32 0.43
C THR A 189 -4.09 5.51 1.70
N LEU A 190 -5.09 5.45 2.59
CA LEU A 190 -5.04 4.66 3.81
C LEU A 190 -4.97 3.16 3.49
N GLY A 191 -5.76 2.68 2.53
CA GLY A 191 -5.77 1.29 2.09
C GLY A 191 -4.41 0.82 1.59
N THR A 192 -3.72 1.64 0.79
CA THR A 192 -2.36 1.35 0.31
C THR A 192 -1.37 1.24 1.48
N ALA A 193 -1.43 2.16 2.45
CA ALA A 193 -0.57 2.09 3.63
C ALA A 193 -0.83 0.81 4.45
N LEU A 194 -2.10 0.43 4.62
CA LEU A 194 -2.49 -0.78 5.32
C LEU A 194 -2.03 -2.04 4.58
N ILE A 195 -2.06 -2.09 3.25
CA ILE A 195 -1.48 -3.20 2.48
C ILE A 195 0.02 -3.30 2.73
N LEU A 196 0.77 -2.20 2.65
CA LEU A 196 2.22 -2.21 2.90
C LEU A 196 2.54 -2.76 4.30
N PHE A 197 1.80 -2.30 5.31
CA PHE A 197 1.90 -2.83 6.66
C PHE A 197 1.55 -4.32 6.74
N SER A 198 0.53 -4.75 6.00
CA SER A 198 0.07 -6.14 5.95
C SER A 198 1.11 -7.07 5.33
N VAL A 199 1.67 -6.71 4.17
CA VAL A 199 2.72 -7.46 3.48
C VAL A 199 3.94 -7.64 4.38
N TRP A 200 4.42 -6.54 4.96
CA TRP A 200 5.54 -6.60 5.90
C TRP A 200 5.24 -7.51 7.10
N GLY A 201 4.06 -7.34 7.72
CA GLY A 201 3.75 -8.03 8.96
C GLY A 201 3.55 -9.52 8.75
N LEU A 202 2.91 -9.91 7.65
CA LEU A 202 2.77 -11.31 7.27
C LEU A 202 4.14 -11.95 7.02
N TRP A 203 5.00 -11.31 6.23
CA TRP A 203 6.39 -11.76 6.04
C TRP A 203 7.13 -11.89 7.37
N ARG A 204 7.01 -10.91 8.25
CA ARG A 204 7.70 -10.91 9.55
C ARG A 204 7.21 -12.02 10.48
N LEU A 205 5.92 -12.35 10.45
CA LEU A 205 5.34 -13.45 11.23
C LEU A 205 5.86 -14.82 10.76
N GLN A 206 6.24 -14.97 9.49
CA GLN A 206 6.85 -16.21 9.00
C GLN A 206 8.22 -16.49 9.60
N GLU A 207 9.01 -15.43 9.82
CA GLU A 207 10.33 -15.51 10.46
C GLU A 207 10.21 -15.67 11.97
N LYS A 208 9.26 -14.95 12.58
CA LYS A 208 9.10 -14.91 14.02
C LYS A 208 7.64 -14.70 14.42
N SER A 209 7.09 -15.71 15.07
CA SER A 209 5.77 -15.62 15.69
C SER A 209 5.71 -14.49 16.73
N SER A 210 4.65 -13.68 16.65
CA SER A 210 4.36 -12.61 17.58
C SER A 210 2.87 -12.32 17.63
N TRP A 211 2.21 -12.68 18.73
CA TRP A 211 0.77 -12.42 18.90
C TRP A 211 0.43 -10.92 18.85
N ARG A 212 1.33 -10.04 19.32
CA ARG A 212 1.13 -8.59 19.27
C ARG A 212 1.08 -8.06 17.84
N LEU A 213 1.97 -8.57 16.99
CA LEU A 213 1.97 -8.23 15.58
C LEU A 213 0.74 -8.84 14.88
N ALA A 214 0.38 -10.08 15.19
CA ALA A 214 -0.84 -10.69 14.67
C ALA A 214 -2.10 -9.89 15.04
N LEU A 215 -2.21 -9.41 16.29
CA LEU A 215 -3.32 -8.54 16.72
C LEU A 215 -3.30 -7.19 16.00
N ALA A 216 -2.12 -6.58 15.81
CA ALA A 216 -1.99 -5.33 15.07
C ALA A 216 -2.42 -5.50 13.61
N LEU A 217 -2.03 -6.60 12.95
CA LEU A 217 -2.47 -6.95 11.61
C LEU A 217 -3.98 -7.20 11.54
N GLY A 218 -4.55 -7.92 12.51
CA GLY A 218 -6.00 -8.12 12.58
C GLY A 218 -6.77 -6.79 12.63
N LYS A 219 -6.31 -5.84 13.45
CA LYS A 219 -6.88 -4.48 13.50
C LYS A 219 -6.70 -3.73 12.19
N ALA A 220 -5.52 -3.82 11.56
CA ALA A 220 -5.24 -3.20 10.27
C ALA A 220 -6.15 -3.76 9.16
N HIS A 221 -6.39 -5.07 9.14
CA HIS A 221 -7.28 -5.70 8.17
C HIS A 221 -8.77 -5.36 8.41
N ILE A 222 -9.21 -5.25 9.67
CA ILE A 222 -10.57 -4.73 9.96
C ILE A 222 -10.72 -3.31 9.42
N LEU A 223 -9.75 -2.44 9.68
CA LEU A 223 -9.76 -1.07 9.17
C LEU A 223 -9.70 -1.04 7.63
N LEU A 224 -8.91 -1.93 7.01
CA LEU A 224 -8.86 -2.08 5.55
C LEU A 224 -10.22 -2.53 4.99
N GLY A 225 -10.90 -3.45 5.67
CA GLY A 225 -12.25 -3.88 5.32
C GLY A 225 -13.29 -2.75 5.36
N ILE A 226 -13.16 -1.83 6.32
CA ILE A 226 -14.03 -0.67 6.45
C ILE A 226 -13.70 0.41 5.40
N ALA A 227 -12.42 0.69 5.18
CA ALA A 227 -11.96 1.75 4.29
C ALA A 227 -12.02 1.35 2.82
N TYR A 228 -11.54 0.15 2.50
CA TYR A 228 -11.38 -0.30 1.12
C TYR A 228 -11.52 -1.84 1.00
N PRO A 229 -12.75 -2.37 1.11
CA PRO A 229 -13.02 -3.80 1.34
C PRO A 229 -12.44 -4.73 0.28
N PHE A 230 -12.39 -4.30 -0.99
CA PHE A 230 -11.89 -5.12 -2.10
C PHE A 230 -10.41 -5.49 -1.95
N LEU A 231 -9.63 -4.71 -1.20
CA LEU A 231 -8.22 -4.99 -0.95
C LEU A 231 -7.99 -6.15 0.04
N LEU A 232 -9.01 -6.59 0.77
CA LEU A 232 -8.91 -7.79 1.61
C LEU A 232 -8.63 -9.04 0.79
N TYR A 233 -9.19 -9.15 -0.42
CA TYR A 233 -8.91 -10.26 -1.32
C TYR A 233 -7.44 -10.28 -1.73
N LEU A 234 -6.84 -9.11 -1.99
CA LEU A 234 -5.42 -8.99 -2.29
C LEU A 234 -4.56 -9.41 -1.09
N VAL A 235 -4.89 -8.96 0.12
CA VAL A 235 -4.17 -9.38 1.34
C VAL A 235 -4.26 -10.89 1.55
N ALA A 236 -5.45 -11.48 1.36
CA ALA A 236 -5.64 -12.93 1.48
C ALA A 236 -4.80 -13.70 0.44
N LEU A 237 -4.80 -13.24 -0.82
CA LEU A 237 -3.98 -13.82 -1.88
C LEU A 237 -2.49 -13.77 -1.52
N VAL A 238 -1.99 -12.61 -1.09
CA VAL A 238 -0.58 -12.46 -0.68
C VAL A 238 -0.25 -13.37 0.50
N ALA A 239 -1.13 -13.49 1.49
CA ALA A 239 -0.92 -14.38 2.62
C ALA A 239 -0.80 -15.85 2.18
N VAL A 240 -1.66 -16.30 1.27
CA VAL A 240 -1.61 -17.64 0.68
C VAL A 240 -0.30 -17.85 -0.08
N LEU A 241 0.08 -16.91 -0.95
CA LEU A 241 1.32 -17.02 -1.73
C LEU A 241 2.57 -17.04 -0.83
N LEU A 242 2.61 -16.21 0.21
CA LEU A 242 3.70 -16.22 1.18
C LEU A 242 3.76 -17.57 1.90
N TYR A 243 2.63 -18.10 2.35
CA TYR A 243 2.58 -19.41 3.01
C TYR A 243 3.05 -20.54 2.09
N LEU A 244 2.55 -20.60 0.86
CA LEU A 244 2.96 -21.57 -0.15
C LEU A 244 4.47 -21.48 -0.44
N SER A 245 5.02 -20.26 -0.55
CA SER A 245 6.45 -20.08 -0.80
C SER A 245 7.31 -20.66 0.32
N LYS A 246 6.88 -20.50 1.58
CA LYS A 246 7.55 -21.08 2.74
C LYS A 246 7.44 -22.60 2.76
N TRP A 247 6.24 -23.14 2.50
CA TRP A 247 6.01 -24.58 2.46
C TRP A 247 6.87 -25.26 1.40
N ILE A 248 6.94 -24.71 0.18
CA ILE A 248 7.81 -25.21 -0.90
C ILE A 248 9.29 -25.17 -0.47
N ALA A 249 9.73 -24.11 0.22
CA ALA A 249 11.10 -23.99 0.70
C ALA A 249 11.44 -25.01 1.81
N GLU A 250 10.46 -25.40 2.63
CA GLU A 250 10.60 -26.46 3.63
C GLU A 250 10.70 -27.84 2.97
N MET A 251 9.80 -28.17 2.04
CA MET A 251 9.84 -29.43 1.28
C MET A 251 11.15 -29.63 0.52
N ARG A 252 11.70 -28.57 -0.09
CA ARG A 252 13.01 -28.61 -0.78
C ARG A 252 14.16 -28.89 0.18
N ARG A 253 14.11 -28.34 1.41
CA ARG A 253 15.13 -28.56 2.43
C ARG A 253 15.09 -29.98 2.98
N GLU A 254 13.90 -30.52 3.22
CA GLU A 254 13.71 -31.91 3.66
C GLU A 254 14.21 -32.90 2.60
N SER A 255 13.86 -32.69 1.33
CA SER A 255 14.31 -33.52 0.22
C SER A 255 15.85 -33.52 0.10
N ALA A 256 16.48 -32.34 0.19
CA ALA A 256 17.94 -32.22 0.15
C ALA A 256 18.63 -32.88 1.34
N ALA A 257 18.01 -32.86 2.53
CA ALA A 257 18.53 -33.53 3.71
C ALA A 257 18.50 -35.07 3.56
N VAL A 258 17.42 -35.62 3.00
CA VAL A 258 17.27 -37.06 2.73
C VAL A 258 18.31 -37.54 1.69
N ASP A 259 18.51 -36.80 0.61
CA ASP A 259 19.53 -37.12 -0.40
C ASP A 259 20.96 -37.03 0.16
N GLY A 260 21.21 -36.05 1.03
CA GLY A 260 22.48 -35.93 1.75
C GLY A 260 22.75 -37.10 2.71
N GLU A 261 21.72 -37.61 3.39
CA GLU A 261 21.85 -38.76 4.28
C GLU A 261 22.05 -40.08 3.51
N LYS A 262 21.34 -40.27 2.39
CA LYS A 262 21.57 -41.41 1.47
C LYS A 262 22.99 -41.43 0.90
N ARG A 263 23.61 -40.28 0.64
CA ARG A 263 25.03 -40.19 0.23
C ARG A 263 26.01 -40.51 1.37
N LYS A 264 25.65 -40.25 2.63
CA LYS A 264 26.51 -40.53 3.80
C LYS A 264 26.44 -41.97 4.31
N LYS A 265 25.31 -42.65 4.07
CA LYS A 265 25.16 -44.09 4.30
C LYS A 265 25.08 -44.79 2.94
N PRO A 266 26.22 -45.04 2.25
CA PRO A 266 26.18 -46.03 1.19
C PRO A 266 25.71 -47.32 1.86
N GLY A 267 24.55 -47.85 1.45
CA GLY A 267 24.10 -49.15 1.91
C GLY A 267 25.25 -50.14 1.79
N LEU A 268 25.34 -51.09 2.72
CA LEU A 268 26.40 -52.08 2.91
C LEU A 268 26.72 -52.95 1.65
N PHE A 269 26.16 -52.62 0.48
CA PHE A 269 26.31 -53.28 -0.81
C PHE A 269 26.80 -52.37 -1.95
N ALA A 270 27.14 -51.10 -1.71
CA ALA A 270 27.57 -50.17 -2.76
C ALA A 270 29.10 -50.10 -2.97
N SER A 271 29.80 -51.24 -2.93
CA SER A 271 31.24 -51.33 -3.25
C SER A 271 31.55 -51.88 -4.64
N PHE A 272 30.55 -52.14 -5.48
CA PHE A 272 30.80 -52.54 -6.87
C PHE A 272 30.02 -51.66 -7.83
N LEU A 273 30.75 -51.15 -8.84
CA LEU A 273 30.30 -50.33 -9.97
C LEU A 273 30.36 -48.81 -9.77
N SER A 274 31.59 -48.29 -9.82
CA SER A 274 31.87 -47.05 -10.56
C SER A 274 31.53 -47.27 -12.03
N PRO A 275 30.79 -46.33 -12.65
CA PRO A 275 31.44 -45.65 -13.78
C PRO A 275 31.23 -44.14 -13.76
N SER A 276 32.30 -43.46 -14.15
CA SER A 276 32.39 -42.06 -14.54
C SER A 276 31.13 -41.52 -15.23
N ARG A 277 30.54 -40.47 -14.68
CA ARG A 277 29.76 -39.50 -15.47
C ARG A 277 30.16 -38.09 -15.09
N SER A 278 30.91 -37.48 -16.01
CA SER A 278 31.00 -36.06 -16.23
C SER A 278 29.58 -35.49 -16.42
N ALA A 279 29.13 -34.69 -15.46
CA ALA A 279 27.97 -33.82 -15.63
C ALA A 279 28.32 -32.47 -15.00
N PHE A 280 28.34 -31.45 -15.86
CA PHE A 280 28.49 -30.04 -15.55
C PHE A 280 27.62 -29.65 -14.36
N PHE A 281 28.24 -29.28 -13.24
CA PHE A 281 27.62 -28.52 -12.16
C PHE A 281 28.09 -27.08 -12.28
N LEU A 282 27.20 -26.18 -12.72
CA LEU A 282 27.35 -24.74 -12.51
C LEU A 282 26.85 -24.42 -11.10
N PRO A 283 27.66 -23.77 -10.23
CA PRO A 283 27.18 -23.29 -8.95
C PRO A 283 26.43 -21.98 -9.17
N LEU A 284 25.09 -22.01 -9.11
CA LEU A 284 24.29 -20.79 -9.01
C LEU A 284 24.29 -20.31 -7.55
N THR A 285 25.38 -19.65 -7.15
CA THR A 285 25.44 -18.81 -5.97
C THR A 285 24.99 -17.39 -6.32
N GLY A 286 23.90 -16.93 -5.71
CA GLY A 286 23.63 -15.52 -5.43
C GLY A 286 23.20 -14.64 -6.61
N GLN A 287 21.88 -14.45 -6.76
CA GLN A 287 21.19 -13.18 -7.08
C GLN A 287 19.78 -13.52 -7.57
N TYR A 288 18.80 -13.50 -6.68
CA TYR A 288 17.41 -13.28 -7.08
C TYR A 288 17.08 -11.83 -6.78
N ALA A 289 17.43 -10.96 -7.72
CA ALA A 289 16.71 -9.71 -7.91
C ALA A 289 15.34 -10.09 -8.48
N ILE A 290 14.31 -9.78 -7.71
CA ILE A 290 12.92 -9.84 -8.14
C ILE A 290 12.75 -8.77 -9.23
N ALA A 291 12.64 -9.20 -10.47
CA ALA A 291 12.14 -8.39 -11.57
C ALA A 291 10.79 -8.99 -11.99
N PHE A 292 9.73 -8.52 -11.35
CA PHE A 292 8.37 -8.63 -11.87
C PHE A 292 7.85 -7.20 -12.01
N LEU A 293 8.07 -6.62 -13.18
CA LEU A 293 7.44 -5.39 -13.67
C LEU A 293 7.59 -5.39 -15.20
N ILE A 294 6.56 -5.89 -15.88
CA ILE A 294 5.91 -5.26 -17.05
C ILE A 294 4.42 -5.53 -16.88
#